data_AF-A0A1Q9P826-F1
#
_entry.id   AF-A0A1Q9P826-F1
#
_cell.length_a   1.000
_cell.length_b   1.000
_cell.length_c   1.000
_cell.angle_alpha   90.00
_cell.angle_beta   90.00
_cell.angle_gamma   90.00
#
_symmetry.space_group_name_H-M   'P 1'
#
loop_
_entity.id
_entity.type
_entity.pdbx_description
1 polymer ?
#
loop_
_entity_poly.entity_id
_entity_poly.type
_entity_poly.pdbx_seq_one_letter_code
_entity_poly.pdbx_strand_id
1 'polypeptide(L)'
;MRNFLSGLVAIIIGSFAIVLLLGLEQPPYPEPFNLIWFLLAGSSALQSTLFNPLTAVLVTQYIAIWFLIGVIIGPFSKAGWNTVRSALWVGLIHAIFALGSLLLLDSAFWGSASRNFDLLSQFVTSLILSVLALPTAIPTAMLFDRIGQQSELPIPTKIETVCECGAVFKSNPLLCSECGRALKSSEN
;
A
#
# COMPACT_ATOMS: atom_id res chain seq x y z
N MET A 1 -6.44 4.78 -7.53
CA MET A 1 -5.26 4.27 -8.25
C MET A 1 -4.01 4.16 -7.38
N ARG A 2 -3.65 5.17 -6.55
CA ARG A 2 -2.44 5.12 -5.69
C ARG A 2 -2.29 3.84 -4.86
N ASN A 3 -3.36 3.36 -4.22
CA ASN A 3 -3.30 2.17 -3.36
C ASN A 3 -3.10 0.86 -4.15
N PHE A 4 -3.54 0.81 -5.42
CA PHE A 4 -3.27 -0.32 -6.30
C PHE A 4 -1.80 -0.29 -6.77
N LEU A 5 -1.33 0.89 -7.18
CA LEU A 5 0.05 1.08 -7.60
C LEU A 5 1.05 0.74 -6.48
N SER A 6 0.76 1.17 -5.25
CA SER A 6 1.57 0.83 -4.09
C SER A 6 1.64 -0.68 -3.86
N GLY A 7 0.49 -1.35 -3.97
CA GLY A 7 0.42 -2.81 -3.86
C GLY A 7 1.23 -3.52 -4.94
N LEU A 8 1.11 -3.06 -6.19
CA LEU A 8 1.82 -3.64 -7.33
C LEU A 8 3.34 -3.49 -7.19
N VAL A 9 3.82 -2.27 -6.89
CA VAL A 9 5.25 -1.98 -6.72
C VAL A 9 5.82 -2.77 -5.53
N ALA A 10 5.10 -2.82 -4.41
CA ALA A 10 5.53 -3.56 -3.23
C ALA A 10 5.64 -5.07 -3.51
N ILE A 11 4.72 -5.66 -4.28
CA ILE A 11 4.79 -7.08 -4.65
C ILE A 11 5.92 -7.37 -5.64
N ILE A 12 6.15 -6.51 -6.63
CA ILE A 12 7.26 -6.70 -7.58
C ILE A 12 8.60 -6.70 -6.83
N ILE A 13 8.81 -5.70 -5.98
CA ILE A 13 10.07 -5.58 -5.22
C ILE A 13 10.17 -6.69 -4.17
N GLY A 14 9.09 -6.98 -3.44
CA GLY A 14 9.06 -8.03 -2.42
C GLY A 14 9.33 -9.43 -3.00
N SER A 15 8.71 -9.75 -4.14
CA SER A 15 8.90 -11.02 -4.85
C SER A 15 10.33 -11.17 -5.38
N PHE A 16 10.90 -10.08 -5.93
CA PHE A 16 12.29 -10.10 -6.37
C PHE A 16 13.25 -10.27 -5.18
N ALA A 17 13.02 -9.55 -4.09
CA ALA A 17 13.88 -9.59 -2.91
C ALA A 17 13.84 -10.95 -2.20
N ILE A 18 12.66 -11.59 -2.08
CA ILE A 18 12.58 -12.94 -1.47
C ILE A 18 13.28 -13.99 -2.33
N VAL A 19 13.19 -13.89 -3.67
CA VAL A 19 13.90 -14.79 -4.59
C VAL A 19 15.40 -14.71 -4.37
N LEU A 20 15.94 -13.49 -4.25
CA LEU A 20 17.38 -13.29 -4.00
C LEU A 20 17.79 -13.77 -2.60
N LEU A 21 17.01 -13.46 -1.56
CA LEU A 21 17.34 -13.83 -0.18
C LEU A 21 17.30 -15.34 0.06
N LEU A 22 16.34 -16.03 -0.56
CA LEU A 22 16.20 -17.48 -0.45
C LEU A 22 17.03 -18.25 -1.48
N GLY A 23 17.65 -17.56 -2.44
CA GLY A 23 18.39 -18.20 -3.52
C GLY A 23 17.53 -19.15 -4.34
N LEU A 24 16.28 -18.76 -4.64
CA LEU A 24 15.34 -19.63 -5.35
C LEU A 24 15.84 -19.88 -6.78
N GLU A 25 15.88 -21.15 -7.17
CA GLU A 25 16.11 -21.53 -8.55
C GLU A 25 14.84 -21.30 -9.39
N GLN A 26 15.02 -21.02 -10.68
CA GLN A 26 13.93 -20.80 -11.60
C GLN A 26 13.10 -22.08 -11.78
N PRO A 27 11.80 -22.09 -11.42
CA PRO A 27 10.93 -23.21 -11.70
C PRO A 27 10.69 -23.37 -13.21
N PRO A 28 10.33 -24.59 -13.69
CA PRO A 28 10.12 -24.88 -15.10
C PRO A 28 8.77 -24.34 -15.61
N TYR A 29 8.55 -23.03 -15.52
CA TYR A 29 7.35 -22.39 -16.07
C TYR A 29 7.35 -22.44 -17.61
N PRO A 30 6.19 -22.61 -18.25
CA PRO A 30 6.08 -22.58 -19.71
C PRO A 30 6.34 -21.17 -20.27
N GLU A 31 6.85 -21.10 -21.50
CA GLU A 31 6.97 -19.83 -22.25
C GLU A 31 5.57 -19.19 -22.45
N PRO A 32 5.40 -17.86 -22.29
CA PRO A 32 6.41 -16.83 -21.98
C PRO A 32 6.53 -16.50 -20.47
N PHE A 33 5.96 -17.32 -19.59
CA PHE A 33 5.89 -17.03 -18.14
C PHE A 33 7.24 -17.18 -17.43
N ASN A 34 8.19 -17.85 -18.06
CA ASN A 34 9.58 -17.88 -17.62
C ASN A 34 10.20 -16.47 -17.50
N LEU A 35 9.79 -15.48 -18.30
CA LEU A 35 10.32 -14.11 -18.21
C LEU A 35 9.95 -13.41 -16.90
N ILE A 36 8.81 -13.79 -16.31
CA ILE A 36 8.29 -13.23 -15.05
C ILE A 36 8.38 -14.23 -13.89
N TRP A 37 9.25 -15.22 -14.00
CA TRP A 37 9.35 -16.31 -13.03
C TRP A 37 9.59 -15.81 -11.61
N PHE A 38 10.41 -14.76 -11.44
CA PHE A 38 10.74 -14.21 -10.12
C PHE A 38 9.50 -13.65 -9.41
N LEU A 39 8.51 -13.16 -10.17
CA LEU A 39 7.27 -12.63 -9.63
C LEU A 39 6.34 -13.77 -9.18
N LEU A 40 6.25 -14.83 -9.99
CA LEU A 40 5.44 -16.02 -9.73
C LEU A 40 6.02 -16.84 -8.57
N ALA A 41 7.30 -17.21 -8.68
CA ALA A 41 8.02 -17.99 -7.67
C ALA A 41 8.18 -17.19 -6.37
N GLY A 42 8.50 -15.89 -6.47
CA GLY A 42 8.58 -15.00 -5.30
C GLY A 42 7.24 -14.86 -4.58
N SER A 43 6.14 -14.72 -5.33
CA SER A 43 4.80 -14.74 -4.72
C SER A 43 4.45 -16.10 -4.13
N SER A 44 4.81 -17.21 -4.77
CA SER A 44 4.63 -18.55 -4.18
C SER A 44 5.44 -18.72 -2.89
N ALA A 45 6.68 -18.22 -2.85
CA ALA A 45 7.52 -18.27 -1.66
C ALA A 45 7.01 -17.37 -0.53
N LEU A 46 6.46 -16.18 -0.84
CA LEU A 46 5.81 -15.33 0.15
C LEU A 46 4.60 -16.03 0.79
N GLN A 47 3.87 -16.85 0.03
CA GLN A 47 2.69 -17.58 0.52
C GLN A 47 3.07 -18.59 1.61
N SER A 48 4.28 -19.15 1.55
CA SER A 48 4.77 -20.13 2.52
C SER A 48 5.30 -19.51 3.82
N THR A 49 5.21 -18.19 4.01
CA THR A 49 5.67 -17.48 5.23
C THR A 49 5.18 -18.14 6.52
N LEU A 50 3.93 -18.61 6.59
CA LEU A 50 3.35 -19.22 7.81
C LEU A 50 3.64 -20.72 7.96
N PHE A 51 4.09 -21.40 6.90
CA PHE A 51 4.11 -22.87 6.82
C PHE A 51 5.51 -23.47 6.59
N ASN A 52 6.55 -22.65 6.41
CA ASN A 52 7.92 -23.11 6.21
C ASN A 52 8.60 -23.52 7.55
N PRO A 53 9.60 -24.44 7.54
CA PRO A 53 10.25 -24.89 8.75
C PRO A 53 10.98 -23.72 9.43
N LEU A 54 10.73 -23.60 10.73
CA LEU A 54 11.15 -22.49 11.61
C LEU A 54 12.65 -22.52 11.92
N THR A 55 13.51 -22.47 10.90
CA THR A 55 14.89 -22.06 11.16
C THR A 55 14.90 -20.56 11.43
N ALA A 56 15.66 -20.12 12.43
CA ALA A 56 15.74 -18.70 12.79
C ALA A 56 16.11 -17.82 11.58
N VAL A 57 16.99 -18.32 10.70
CA VAL A 57 17.43 -17.64 9.48
C VAL A 57 16.27 -17.39 8.51
N LEU A 58 15.49 -18.42 8.18
CA LEU A 58 14.34 -18.28 7.27
C LEU A 58 13.31 -17.30 7.83
N VAL A 59 12.99 -17.43 9.12
CA VAL A 59 12.04 -16.54 9.79
C VAL A 59 12.49 -15.08 9.70
N THR A 60 13.77 -14.79 9.95
CA THR A 60 14.32 -13.43 9.82
C THR A 60 14.23 -12.92 8.39
N GLN A 61 14.50 -13.75 7.38
CA GLN A 61 14.38 -13.37 5.97
C GLN A 61 12.93 -13.00 5.61
N TYR A 62 11.94 -13.80 6.02
CA TYR A 62 10.53 -13.49 5.79
C TYR A 62 10.08 -12.21 6.50
N ILE A 63 10.47 -12.02 7.77
CA ILE A 63 10.17 -10.80 8.51
C ILE A 63 10.79 -9.58 7.80
N ALA A 64 12.03 -9.68 7.33
CA ALA A 64 12.71 -8.61 6.62
C ALA A 64 11.99 -8.24 5.31
N ILE A 65 11.46 -9.22 4.58
CA ILE A 65 10.71 -8.94 3.35
C ILE A 65 9.35 -8.30 3.64
N TRP A 66 8.59 -8.79 4.61
CA TRP A 66 7.32 -8.13 4.98
C TRP A 66 7.54 -6.72 5.53
N PHE A 67 8.65 -6.53 6.26
CA PHE A 67 9.10 -5.20 6.67
C PHE A 67 9.35 -4.29 5.45
N LEU A 68 10.13 -4.76 4.48
CA LEU A 68 10.44 -4.05 3.24
C LEU A 68 9.18 -3.70 2.44
N ILE A 69 8.26 -4.66 2.27
CA ILE A 69 6.97 -4.46 1.60
C ILE A 69 6.21 -3.31 2.27
N GLY A 70 6.11 -3.31 3.60
CA GLY A 70 5.42 -2.23 4.30
C GLY A 70 6.13 -0.87 4.18
N VAL A 71 7.46 -0.83 4.17
CA VAL A 71 8.21 0.40 3.91
C VAL A 71 7.90 0.98 2.52
N ILE A 72 7.72 0.12 1.52
CA ILE A 72 7.36 0.53 0.15
C ILE A 72 5.91 1.04 0.09
N ILE A 73 4.99 0.48 0.87
CA ILE A 73 3.59 0.95 0.90
C ILE A 73 3.51 2.41 1.40
N GLY A 74 4.30 2.76 2.42
CA GLY A 74 4.26 4.05 3.11
C GLY A 74 4.24 5.29 2.20
N PRO A 75 5.24 5.49 1.32
CA PRO A 75 5.33 6.67 0.44
C PRO A 75 4.10 6.91 -0.46
N PHE A 76 3.41 5.84 -0.84
CA PHE A 76 2.31 5.92 -1.79
C PHE A 76 0.94 6.03 -1.12
N SER A 77 0.85 5.71 0.16
CA SER A 77 -0.39 5.68 0.93
C SER A 77 -0.51 6.91 1.85
N LYS A 78 -1.71 7.52 1.90
CA LYS A 78 -2.05 8.45 2.98
C LYS A 78 -2.24 7.66 4.28
N ALA A 79 -1.84 8.22 5.41
CA ALA A 79 -2.00 7.58 6.71
C ALA A 79 -3.48 7.22 7.01
N GLY A 80 -3.67 6.17 7.82
CA GLY A 80 -4.99 5.66 8.20
C GLY A 80 -5.50 4.57 7.25
N TRP A 81 -6.78 4.66 6.86
CA TRP A 81 -7.46 3.58 6.12
C TRP A 81 -6.90 3.29 4.74
N ASN A 82 -6.24 4.26 4.10
CA ASN A 82 -5.59 4.05 2.81
C ASN A 82 -4.39 3.09 2.90
N THR A 83 -3.71 3.04 4.06
CA THR A 83 -2.60 2.12 4.30
C THR A 83 -3.10 0.69 4.40
N VAL A 84 -4.22 0.49 5.11
CA VAL A 84 -4.90 -0.81 5.17
C VAL A 84 -5.35 -1.24 3.78
N ARG A 85 -5.97 -0.33 3.00
CA ARG A 85 -6.39 -0.65 1.63
C ARG A 85 -5.20 -1.02 0.73
N SER A 86 -4.05 -0.36 0.89
CA SER A 86 -2.83 -0.69 0.14
C SER A 86 -2.29 -2.07 0.52
N ALA A 87 -2.30 -2.43 1.80
CA ALA A 87 -1.93 -3.78 2.25
C ALA A 87 -2.90 -4.84 1.69
N LEU A 88 -4.20 -4.59 1.67
CA LEU A 88 -5.16 -5.50 1.04
C LEU A 88 -4.89 -5.68 -0.46
N TRP A 89 -4.47 -4.62 -1.17
CA TRP A 89 -4.03 -4.74 -2.56
C TRP A 89 -2.77 -5.60 -2.70
N VAL A 90 -1.80 -5.47 -1.80
CA VAL A 90 -0.62 -6.37 -1.73
C VAL A 90 -1.10 -7.82 -1.61
N GLY A 91 -2.01 -8.12 -0.67
CA GLY A 91 -2.55 -9.47 -0.48
C GLY A 91 -3.27 -10.01 -1.72
N LEU A 92 -4.08 -9.19 -2.38
CA LEU A 92 -4.82 -9.61 -3.58
C LEU A 92 -3.88 -9.86 -4.77
N ILE A 93 -2.93 -8.95 -5.03
CA ILE A 93 -1.99 -9.08 -6.15
C ILE A 93 -1.05 -10.27 -5.93
N HIS A 94 -0.57 -10.45 -4.70
CA HIS A 94 0.17 -11.62 -4.25
C HIS A 94 -0.60 -12.92 -4.49
N ALA A 95 -1.87 -12.98 -4.08
CA ALA A 95 -2.71 -14.15 -4.27
C ALA A 95 -2.82 -14.53 -5.75
N ILE A 96 -3.00 -13.55 -6.64
CA ILE A 96 -3.10 -13.76 -8.09
C ILE A 96 -1.81 -14.36 -8.65
N PHE A 97 -0.64 -13.82 -8.30
CA PHE A 97 0.63 -14.36 -8.80
C PHE A 97 0.97 -15.72 -8.21
N ALA A 98 0.71 -15.93 -6.92
CA ALA A 98 0.88 -17.24 -6.29
C ALA A 98 -0.05 -18.28 -6.94
N LEU A 99 -1.28 -17.90 -7.31
CA LEU A 99 -2.24 -18.79 -7.97
C LEU A 99 -1.78 -19.08 -9.40
N GLY A 100 -1.33 -18.05 -10.12
CA GLY A 100 -0.73 -18.23 -11.43
C GLY A 100 0.44 -19.21 -11.38
N SER A 101 1.33 -19.07 -10.38
CA SER A 101 2.44 -20.01 -10.16
C SER A 101 1.94 -21.45 -9.96
N LEU A 102 0.95 -21.64 -9.09
CA LEU A 102 0.38 -22.96 -8.81
C LEU A 102 -0.21 -23.60 -10.07
N LEU A 103 -1.04 -22.86 -10.81
CA LEU A 103 -1.71 -23.34 -12.01
C LEU A 103 -0.75 -23.64 -13.16
N LEU A 104 0.39 -22.94 -13.24
CA LEU A 104 1.40 -23.17 -14.26
C LEU A 104 2.29 -24.37 -13.98
N LEU A 105 2.47 -24.73 -12.70
CA LEU A 105 3.32 -25.85 -12.29
C LEU A 105 2.52 -27.15 -12.08
N ASP A 106 1.26 -27.06 -11.65
CA ASP A 106 0.40 -28.20 -11.41
C ASP A 106 -0.82 -28.20 -12.37
N SER A 107 -0.66 -28.88 -13.50
CA SER A 107 -1.74 -29.07 -14.47
C SER A 107 -2.88 -29.94 -13.94
N ALA A 108 -2.62 -30.78 -12.93
CA ALA A 108 -3.62 -31.68 -12.34
C ALA A 108 -4.50 -30.98 -11.30
N PHE A 109 -4.13 -29.77 -10.86
CA PHE A 109 -4.86 -28.99 -9.86
C PHE A 109 -6.37 -28.89 -10.15
N TRP A 110 -6.76 -28.70 -11.41
CA TRP A 110 -8.17 -28.58 -11.80
C TRP A 110 -9.01 -29.83 -11.56
N GLY A 111 -8.39 -31.01 -11.62
CA GLY A 111 -9.00 -32.30 -11.36
C GLY A 111 -8.91 -32.77 -9.91
N SER A 112 -8.21 -32.03 -9.04
CA SER A 112 -8.07 -32.38 -7.63
C SER A 112 -9.40 -32.24 -6.88
N ALA A 113 -9.70 -33.22 -6.01
CA ALA A 113 -10.85 -33.15 -5.10
C ALA A 113 -10.72 -32.03 -4.06
N SER A 114 -9.49 -31.64 -3.70
CA SER A 114 -9.22 -30.57 -2.71
C SER A 114 -9.21 -29.17 -3.31
N ARG A 115 -9.31 -29.02 -4.64
CA ARG A 115 -9.11 -27.75 -5.37
C ARG A 115 -9.80 -26.54 -4.73
N ASN A 116 -11.08 -26.65 -4.40
CA ASN A 116 -11.83 -25.52 -3.84
C ASN A 116 -11.33 -25.13 -2.44
N PHE A 117 -10.92 -26.10 -1.64
CA PHE A 117 -10.32 -25.86 -0.33
C PHE A 117 -8.95 -25.23 -0.47
N ASP A 118 -8.13 -25.69 -1.42
CA ASP A 118 -6.79 -25.14 -1.67
C ASP A 118 -6.87 -23.69 -2.17
N LEU A 119 -7.81 -23.37 -3.07
CA LEU A 119 -8.09 -21.99 -3.50
C LEU A 119 -8.50 -21.08 -2.33
N LEU A 120 -9.42 -21.57 -1.47
CA LEU A 120 -9.87 -20.82 -0.32
C LEU A 120 -8.73 -20.59 0.68
N SER A 121 -7.98 -21.65 1.00
CA SER A 121 -6.82 -21.60 1.88
C SER A 121 -5.80 -20.59 1.35
N GLN A 122 -5.47 -20.66 0.06
CA GLN A 122 -4.54 -19.74 -0.57
C GLN A 122 -5.01 -18.28 -0.47
N PHE A 123 -6.28 -18.01 -0.78
CA PHE A 123 -6.84 -16.67 -0.70
C PHE A 123 -6.83 -16.12 0.73
N VAL A 124 -7.28 -16.91 1.71
CA VAL A 124 -7.32 -16.52 3.13
C VAL A 124 -5.91 -16.28 3.66
N THR A 125 -4.96 -17.19 3.37
CA THR A 125 -3.56 -17.02 3.76
C THR A 125 -2.96 -15.75 3.15
N SER A 126 -3.25 -15.45 1.87
CA SER A 126 -2.75 -14.22 1.22
C SER A 126 -3.24 -12.95 1.94
N LEU A 127 -4.51 -12.95 2.35
CA LEU A 127 -5.10 -11.84 3.11
C LEU A 127 -4.46 -11.71 4.50
N ILE A 128 -4.30 -12.81 5.23
CA ILE A 128 -3.66 -12.82 6.55
C ILE A 128 -2.21 -12.30 6.44
N LEU A 129 -1.45 -12.80 5.48
CA LEU A 129 -0.06 -12.40 5.25
C LEU A 129 0.07 -10.92 4.93
N SER A 130 -0.88 -10.35 4.18
CA SER A 130 -0.86 -8.93 3.85
C SER A 130 -0.90 -8.00 5.08
N VAL A 131 -1.47 -8.48 6.19
CA VAL A 131 -1.50 -7.75 7.47
C VAL A 131 -0.10 -7.59 8.06
N LEU A 132 0.84 -8.49 7.74
CA LEU A 132 2.23 -8.42 8.22
C LEU A 132 2.98 -7.19 7.72
N ALA A 133 2.51 -6.54 6.65
CA ALA A 133 3.09 -5.29 6.15
C ALA A 133 2.62 -4.06 6.96
N LEU A 134 1.52 -4.14 7.71
CA LEU A 134 0.94 -2.98 8.41
C LEU A 134 1.81 -2.40 9.52
N PRO A 135 2.49 -3.19 10.37
CA PRO A 135 3.34 -2.65 11.43
C PRO A 135 4.41 -1.68 10.93
N THR A 136 4.84 -1.80 9.68
CA THR A 136 5.85 -0.92 9.07
C THR A 136 5.24 0.07 8.09
N ALA A 137 4.16 -0.30 7.39
CA ALA A 137 3.46 0.59 6.46
C ALA A 137 2.79 1.79 7.15
N ILE A 138 2.23 1.58 8.36
CA ILE A 138 1.59 2.66 9.12
C ILE A 138 2.60 3.74 9.54
N PRO A 139 3.69 3.41 10.27
CA PRO A 139 4.64 4.44 10.69
C PRO A 139 5.35 5.11 9.51
N THR A 140 5.63 4.38 8.43
CA THR A 140 6.21 4.98 7.22
C THR A 140 5.24 5.94 6.54
N ALA A 141 3.97 5.57 6.37
CA ALA A 141 2.96 6.49 5.84
C ALA A 141 2.83 7.77 6.70
N MET A 142 2.84 7.63 8.04
CA MET A 142 2.81 8.78 8.94
C MET A 142 4.04 9.68 8.80
N LEU A 143 5.23 9.09 8.59
CA LEU A 143 6.46 9.85 8.38
C LEU A 143 6.39 10.65 7.06
N PHE A 144 5.95 10.01 5.97
CA PHE A 144 5.81 10.67 4.67
C PHE A 144 4.73 11.75 4.67
N ASP A 145 3.61 11.52 5.35
CA ASP A 145 2.56 12.55 5.51
C ASP A 145 3.10 13.76 6.28
N ARG A 146 3.89 13.55 7.35
CA ARG A 146 4.51 14.66 8.11
C ARG A 146 5.50 15.47 7.29
N ILE A 147 6.30 14.80 6.45
CA ILE A 147 7.24 15.48 5.54
C ILE A 147 6.45 16.32 4.51
N GLY A 148 5.33 15.80 4.00
CA GLY A 148 4.47 16.52 3.05
C GLY A 148 3.71 17.71 3.67
N GLN A 149 3.24 17.57 4.91
CA GLN A 149 2.44 18.60 5.61
C GLN A 149 3.23 19.87 5.94
N GLN A 150 4.57 19.84 5.96
CA GLN A 150 5.37 21.06 6.12
C GLN A 150 5.15 22.08 4.99
N SER A 151 4.52 21.67 3.88
CA SER A 151 4.18 22.55 2.75
C SER A 151 2.77 23.17 2.80
N GLU A 152 1.89 22.73 3.71
CA GLU A 152 0.55 23.32 3.81
C GLU A 152 0.61 24.58 4.67
N LEU A 153 0.33 25.74 4.05
CA LEU A 153 0.23 27.01 4.75
C LEU A 153 -0.80 26.90 5.89
N PRO A 154 -0.51 27.43 7.09
CA PRO A 154 -1.44 27.35 8.20
C PRO A 154 -2.78 27.97 7.81
N ILE A 155 -3.88 27.26 8.10
CA ILE A 155 -5.23 27.79 7.93
C ILE A 155 -5.31 29.06 8.78
N PRO A 156 -5.69 30.23 8.21
CA PRO A 156 -5.74 31.47 8.96
C PRO A 156 -6.68 31.31 10.16
N THR A 157 -6.16 31.60 11.36
CA THR A 157 -6.85 31.39 12.64
C THR A 157 -8.08 32.27 12.81
N LYS A 158 -8.16 33.37 12.06
CA LYS A 158 -9.30 34.27 12.04
C LYS A 158 -9.34 35.02 10.70
N ILE A 159 -10.50 35.01 10.05
CA ILE A 159 -10.80 35.93 8.94
C ILE A 159 -11.42 37.15 9.60
N GLU A 160 -10.60 38.16 9.87
CA GLU A 160 -11.09 39.45 10.37
C GLU A 160 -10.98 40.48 9.26
N THR A 161 -12.11 41.08 8.94
CA THR A 161 -12.15 42.26 8.07
C THR A 161 -12.45 43.45 8.97
N VAL A 162 -11.50 44.37 9.11
CA VAL A 162 -11.65 45.57 9.95
C VAL A 162 -11.92 46.74 9.02
N CYS A 163 -13.07 47.39 9.21
CA CYS A 163 -13.38 48.63 8.52
C CYS A 163 -12.68 49.81 9.19
N GLU A 164 -12.35 50.86 8.44
CA GLU A 164 -11.83 52.13 8.97
C GLU A 164 -12.79 52.79 9.98
N CYS A 165 -14.08 52.48 9.92
CA CYS A 165 -15.06 52.96 10.91
C CYS A 165 -14.99 52.20 12.25
N GLY A 166 -14.10 51.21 12.40
CA GLY A 166 -13.93 50.39 13.60
C GLY A 166 -14.80 49.13 13.67
N ALA A 167 -15.64 48.87 12.66
CA ALA A 167 -16.43 47.65 12.60
C ALA A 167 -15.55 46.42 12.31
N VAL A 168 -15.72 45.35 13.08
CA VAL A 168 -14.96 44.09 12.94
C VAL A 168 -15.90 42.98 12.49
N PHE A 169 -15.61 42.41 11.33
CA PHE A 169 -16.39 41.30 10.76
C PHE A 169 -15.61 40.00 10.89
N LYS A 170 -16.26 38.94 11.41
CA LYS A 170 -15.73 37.56 11.44
C LYS A 170 -15.88 36.83 10.09
N SER A 171 -16.33 37.55 9.07
CA SER A 171 -16.50 37.11 7.69
C SER A 171 -15.71 38.05 6.78
N ASN A 172 -15.73 37.78 5.47
CA ASN A 172 -15.11 38.62 4.45
C ASN A 172 -16.18 39.38 3.63
N PRO A 173 -16.91 40.36 4.24
CA PRO A 173 -17.97 41.08 3.53
C PRO A 173 -17.40 42.08 2.53
N LEU A 174 -18.09 42.26 1.40
CA LEU A 174 -17.71 43.24 0.37
C LEU A 174 -17.99 44.68 0.82
N LEU A 175 -18.99 44.87 1.67
CA LEU A 175 -19.48 46.16 2.15
C LEU A 175 -19.58 46.14 3.68
N CYS A 176 -19.20 47.24 4.32
CA CYS A 176 -19.39 47.42 5.75
C CYS A 176 -20.88 47.70 6.05
N SER A 177 -21.49 46.92 6.95
CA SER A 177 -22.88 47.13 7.38
C SER A 177 -23.11 48.48 8.09
N GLU A 178 -22.07 48.98 8.76
CA GLU A 178 -22.18 50.18 9.61
C GLU A 178 -22.02 51.49 8.83
N CYS A 179 -21.06 51.55 7.90
CA CYS A 179 -20.74 52.78 7.17
C CYS A 179 -20.95 52.69 5.65
N GLY A 180 -21.38 51.54 5.13
CA GLY A 180 -21.64 51.33 3.70
C GLY A 180 -20.40 51.38 2.80
N ARG A 181 -19.18 51.50 3.36
CA ARG A 181 -17.94 51.50 2.57
C ARG A 181 -17.63 50.12 2.01
N ALA A 182 -17.08 50.09 0.80
CA ALA A 182 -16.52 48.88 0.22
C ALA A 182 -15.25 48.48 0.99
N LEU A 183 -15.22 47.25 1.48
CA LEU A 183 -14.07 46.68 2.21
C LEU A 183 -13.11 45.90 1.29
N LYS A 184 -13.54 45.66 0.05
CA LYS A 184 -12.77 45.02 -1.00
C LYS A 184 -12.82 45.90 -2.24
N SER A 185 -11.69 46.12 -2.91
CA SER A 185 -11.75 46.64 -4.27
C SER A 185 -12.46 45.61 -5.13
N SER A 186 -13.43 46.04 -5.91
CA SER A 186 -14.13 45.23 -6.91
C SER A 186 -13.22 44.99 -8.13
N GLU A 187 -11.97 44.57 -7.91
CA GLU A 187 -11.02 44.29 -8.97
C GLU A 187 -10.61 42.82 -8.89
N ASN A 188 -11.12 42.09 -9.89
CA ASN A 188 -10.78 40.76 -10.42
C ASN A 188 -9.69 39.95 -9.70
#